data_AF-A0A2E6ZKC1-F1
#
_entry.id   AF-A0A2E6ZKC1-F1
#
_cell.length_a   1.000
_cell.length_b   1.000
_cell.length_c   1.000
_cell.angle_alpha   90.00
_cell.angle_beta   90.00
_cell.angle_gamma   90.00
#
_symmetry.space_group_name_H-M   'P 1'
#
loop_
_entity.id
_entity.type
_entity.pdbx_description
1 polymer ?
#
loop_
_entity_poly.entity_id
_entity_poly.type
_entity_poly.pdbx_seq_one_letter_code
_entity_poly.pdbx_strand_id
1 'polypeptide(L)'
;MTRKQLITRHVQTHLVNMDTDAMITWWKNPRTGGGLRLTKKGFKYLKKVFGKPYVWEFPDRRYLTSALVLDMDRIMNYPYYLEARNKKDPGRIYVYGEKDQVLLALVNDLKLFIDKKKT
;
A
#
# COMPACT_ATOMS: atom_id res chain seq x y z
N MET A 1 0.87 20.78 -0.81
CA MET A 1 1.62 19.57 -1.24
C MET A 1 0.91 18.34 -0.66
N THR A 2 0.61 17.33 -1.46
CA THR A 2 -0.13 16.13 -1.01
C THR A 2 0.79 15.15 -0.25
N ARG A 3 0.21 14.27 0.59
CA ARG A 3 0.96 13.22 1.30
C ARG A 3 1.79 12.34 0.36
N LYS A 4 1.22 12.00 -0.81
CA LYS A 4 1.91 11.25 -1.86
C LYS A 4 3.17 11.97 -2.35
N GLN A 5 3.06 13.28 -2.62
CA GLN A 5 4.20 14.10 -3.04
C GLN A 5 5.28 14.20 -1.94
N LEU A 6 4.87 14.31 -0.67
CA LEU A 6 5.82 14.33 0.47
C LEU A 6 6.60 13.01 0.57
N ILE A 7 5.91 11.87 0.47
CA ILE A 7 6.54 10.55 0.52
C ILE A 7 7.46 10.35 -0.68
N THR A 8 7.01 10.69 -1.89
CA THR A 8 7.83 10.59 -3.10
C THR A 8 9.10 11.43 -2.96
N ARG A 9 8.98 12.69 -2.54
CA ARG A 9 10.13 13.59 -2.33
C ARG A 9 11.08 13.02 -1.29
N HIS A 10 10.59 12.54 -0.15
CA HIS A 10 11.42 11.97 0.90
C HIS A 10 12.20 10.75 0.40
N VAL A 11 11.57 9.84 -0.34
CA VAL A 11 12.26 8.68 -0.90
C VAL A 11 13.30 9.12 -1.95
N GLN A 12 13.00 10.13 -2.78
CA GLN A 12 13.93 10.70 -3.74
C GLN A 12 15.14 11.36 -3.10
N THR A 13 14.99 12.03 -1.96
CA THR A 13 16.16 12.63 -1.27
C THR A 13 17.09 11.58 -0.68
N HIS A 14 16.58 10.40 -0.34
CA HIS A 14 17.38 9.32 0.26
C HIS A 14 18.02 8.39 -0.79
N LEU A 15 17.61 8.47 -2.06
CA LEU A 15 18.12 7.63 -3.14
C LEU A 15 18.63 8.50 -4.30
N VAL A 16 19.96 8.68 -4.36
CA VAL A 16 20.65 9.41 -5.43
C VAL A 16 20.41 8.70 -6.78
N ASN A 17 20.04 9.44 -7.83
CA ASN A 17 19.70 8.96 -9.19
C ASN A 17 18.30 8.30 -9.32
N MET A 18 17.24 9.10 -9.15
CA MET A 18 15.87 8.61 -9.30
C MET A 18 15.17 9.05 -10.56
N ASP A 19 14.19 8.21 -10.92
CA ASP A 19 13.19 8.39 -11.96
C ASP A 19 12.54 9.78 -11.83
N THR A 20 12.69 10.63 -12.85
CA THR A 20 12.03 11.95 -12.92
C THR A 20 10.51 11.79 -12.81
N ASP A 21 9.98 10.64 -13.21
CA ASP A 21 8.56 10.31 -13.22
C ASP A 21 8.14 9.39 -12.05
N ALA A 22 8.80 9.49 -10.89
CA ALA A 22 8.50 8.69 -9.69
C ALA A 22 7.00 8.69 -9.30
N MET A 23 6.32 9.82 -9.47
CA MET A 23 4.87 9.92 -9.21
C MET A 23 4.05 8.99 -10.10
N ILE A 24 4.47 8.78 -11.34
CA ILE A 24 3.79 7.92 -12.32
C ILE A 24 4.20 6.46 -12.12
N THR A 25 5.48 6.21 -11.84
CA THR A 25 6.00 4.84 -11.83
C THR A 25 5.82 4.12 -10.50
N TRP A 26 5.68 4.83 -9.37
CA TRP A 26 5.61 4.20 -8.04
C TRP A 26 4.21 4.00 -7.51
N TRP A 27 3.24 4.77 -7.99
CA TRP A 27 1.87 4.76 -7.48
C TRP A 27 0.92 4.18 -8.52
N LYS A 28 0.04 3.27 -8.10
CA LYS A 28 -0.98 2.68 -8.99
C LYS A 28 -2.01 3.71 -9.45
N ASN A 29 -2.25 4.74 -8.65
CA ASN A 29 -3.12 5.85 -8.97
C ASN A 29 -2.31 7.15 -8.80
N PRO A 30 -1.70 7.71 -9.85
CA PRO A 30 -0.80 8.86 -9.74
C PRO A 30 -1.53 10.20 -9.53
N ARG A 31 -2.86 10.23 -9.69
CA ARG A 31 -3.66 11.47 -9.59
C ARG A 31 -3.55 12.12 -8.21
N THR A 32 -3.63 13.44 -8.20
CA THR A 32 -3.78 14.25 -6.99
C THR A 32 -5.06 13.83 -6.26
N GLY A 33 -4.94 13.34 -5.01
CA GLY A 33 -6.06 12.79 -4.25
C GLY A 33 -6.33 11.29 -4.46
N GLY A 34 -5.63 10.62 -5.38
CA GLY A 34 -5.70 9.16 -5.51
C GLY A 34 -5.04 8.43 -4.34
N GLY A 35 -5.41 7.17 -4.12
CA GLY A 35 -4.90 6.38 -2.99
C GLY A 35 -3.40 6.12 -3.00
N LEU A 36 -2.90 5.62 -1.87
CA LEU A 36 -1.47 5.39 -1.62
C LEU A 36 -1.02 3.95 -1.99
N ARG A 37 -1.69 3.35 -2.96
CA ARG A 37 -1.33 2.01 -3.45
C ARG A 37 -0.08 2.06 -4.32
N LEU A 38 0.87 1.20 -4.01
CA LEU A 38 2.15 1.12 -4.69
C LEU A 38 2.12 0.18 -5.90
N THR A 39 2.93 0.51 -6.90
CA THR A 39 3.38 -0.45 -7.91
C THR A 39 4.46 -1.35 -7.30
N LYS A 40 4.82 -2.43 -8.01
CA LYS A 40 5.96 -3.28 -7.60
C LYS A 40 7.27 -2.46 -7.54
N LYS A 41 7.44 -1.49 -8.44
CA LYS A 41 8.62 -0.60 -8.46
C LYS A 41 8.61 0.33 -7.23
N GLY A 42 7.49 1.00 -6.97
CA GLY A 42 7.33 1.85 -5.79
C GLY A 42 7.56 1.09 -4.48
N PHE A 43 6.99 -0.12 -4.36
CA PHE A 43 7.18 -0.98 -3.20
C PHE A 43 8.66 -1.30 -2.94
N LYS A 44 9.44 -1.61 -3.99
CA LYS A 44 10.88 -1.87 -3.85
C LYS A 44 11.64 -0.65 -3.32
N TYR A 45 11.33 0.55 -3.80
CA TYR A 45 12.01 1.76 -3.32
C TYR A 45 11.61 2.13 -1.89
N LEU A 46 10.30 2.09 -1.59
CA LEU A 46 9.84 2.38 -0.23
C LEU A 46 10.39 1.37 0.77
N LYS A 47 10.51 0.09 0.40
CA LYS A 47 11.11 -0.93 1.28
C LYS A 47 12.58 -0.66 1.57
N LYS A 48 13.31 -0.04 0.64
CA LYS A 48 14.73 0.34 0.85
C LYS A 48 14.88 1.52 1.81
N VAL A 49 13.94 2.47 1.77
CA VAL A 49 14.02 3.71 2.58
C VAL A 49 13.36 3.54 3.95
N PHE A 50 12.16 2.95 4.00
CA PHE A 50 11.36 2.81 5.22
C PHE A 50 11.48 1.42 5.88
N GLY A 51 12.27 0.51 5.31
CA GLY A 51 12.44 -0.83 5.84
C GLY A 51 11.29 -1.80 5.52
N LYS A 52 11.21 -2.90 6.28
CA LYS A 52 10.22 -3.96 6.05
C LYS A 52 8.83 -3.52 6.58
N PRO A 53 7.79 -3.49 5.74
CA PRO A 53 6.42 -3.27 6.20
C PRO A 53 5.85 -4.52 6.87
N TYR A 54 4.76 -4.34 7.62
CA TYR A 54 3.93 -5.45 8.09
C TYR A 54 3.28 -6.17 6.92
N VAL A 55 3.14 -7.49 7.03
CA VAL A 55 2.57 -8.35 6.00
C VAL A 55 1.37 -9.10 6.57
N TRP A 56 0.28 -9.11 5.83
CA TRP A 56 -0.89 -9.93 6.15
C TRP A 56 -1.31 -10.74 4.93
N GLU A 57 -1.48 -12.04 5.11
CA GLU A 57 -1.79 -12.98 4.04
C GLU A 57 -3.30 -13.08 3.82
N PHE A 58 -3.72 -13.17 2.56
CA PHE A 58 -5.13 -13.35 2.26
C PHE A 58 -5.56 -14.78 2.60
N PRO A 59 -6.72 -14.98 3.26
CA PRO A 59 -7.23 -16.31 3.60
C PRO A 59 -7.41 -17.22 2.38
N ASP A 60 -7.82 -16.63 1.25
CA ASP A 60 -8.00 -17.35 0.00
C ASP A 60 -7.85 -16.42 -1.22
N ARG A 61 -7.71 -17.02 -2.41
CA ARG A 61 -7.48 -16.30 -3.67
C ARG A 61 -8.63 -15.38 -4.09
N ARG A 62 -9.85 -15.60 -3.64
CA ARG A 62 -11.07 -14.80 -3.94
C ARG A 62 -11.29 -13.69 -2.92
N TYR A 63 -10.58 -13.72 -1.79
CA TYR A 63 -10.76 -12.77 -0.68
C TYR A 63 -10.71 -11.30 -1.12
N LEU A 64 -9.68 -10.92 -1.90
CA LEU A 64 -9.50 -9.54 -2.35
C LEU A 64 -10.39 -9.26 -3.58
N THR A 65 -11.40 -8.43 -3.45
CA THR A 65 -12.31 -8.06 -4.55
C THR A 65 -11.96 -6.69 -5.12
N SER A 66 -12.44 -6.37 -6.32
CA SER A 66 -12.27 -5.02 -6.89
C SER A 66 -12.90 -3.95 -6.00
N ALA A 67 -14.04 -4.25 -5.37
CA ALA A 67 -14.69 -3.35 -4.40
C ALA A 67 -13.79 -3.10 -3.18
N LEU A 68 -13.22 -4.16 -2.59
CA LEU A 68 -12.29 -4.02 -1.46
C LEU A 68 -11.06 -3.19 -1.84
N VAL A 69 -10.52 -3.39 -3.03
CA VAL A 69 -9.40 -2.59 -3.55
C VAL A 69 -9.76 -1.11 -3.69
N LEU A 70 -10.97 -0.79 -4.13
CA LEU A 70 -11.44 0.60 -4.24
C LEU A 70 -11.63 1.25 -2.87
N ASP A 71 -12.22 0.52 -1.92
CA ASP A 71 -12.35 0.98 -0.53
C ASP A 71 -10.98 1.29 0.07
N MET A 72 -10.02 0.37 -0.10
CA MET A 72 -8.63 0.60 0.32
C MET A 72 -8.00 1.83 -0.34
N ASP A 73 -8.20 2.06 -1.64
CA ASP A 73 -7.65 3.24 -2.32
C ASP A 73 -8.21 4.54 -1.73
N ARG A 74 -9.43 4.53 -1.18
CA ARG A 74 -10.07 5.69 -0.56
C ARG A 74 -9.66 5.93 0.88
N ILE A 75 -9.50 4.87 1.68
CA ILE A 75 -9.36 5.03 3.15
C ILE A 75 -7.94 4.82 3.68
N MET A 76 -7.04 4.25 2.88
CA MET A 76 -5.66 3.98 3.34
C MET A 76 -4.86 5.27 3.45
N ASN A 77 -4.44 5.58 4.67
CA ASN A 77 -3.70 6.79 5.00
C ASN A 77 -2.19 6.68 4.79
N TYR A 78 -1.67 5.45 4.67
CA TYR A 78 -0.26 5.16 4.50
C TYR A 78 -0.02 4.31 3.24
N PRO A 79 1.20 4.32 2.69
CA PRO A 79 1.54 3.46 1.56
C PRO A 79 1.24 2.00 1.84
N TYR A 80 0.72 1.32 0.84
CA TYR A 80 0.49 -0.12 0.90
C TYR A 80 0.74 -0.77 -0.45
N TYR A 81 1.09 -2.05 -0.43
CA TYR A 81 1.30 -2.85 -1.62
C TYR A 81 0.42 -4.09 -1.58
N LEU A 82 -0.19 -4.41 -2.72
CA LEU A 82 -0.94 -5.63 -2.93
C LEU A 82 -0.10 -6.54 -3.82
N GLU A 83 0.31 -7.68 -3.29
CA GLU A 83 1.02 -8.68 -4.06
C GLU A 83 0.06 -9.52 -4.89
N ALA A 84 0.50 -9.83 -6.11
CA ALA A 84 -0.31 -10.52 -7.09
C ALA A 84 -0.65 -11.94 -6.63
N ARG A 85 -1.89 -12.32 -6.89
CA ARG A 85 -2.39 -13.67 -6.65
C ARG A 85 -2.06 -14.54 -7.83
N ASN A 86 -1.71 -15.80 -7.59
CA ASN A 86 -1.53 -16.79 -8.64
C ASN A 86 -2.34 -18.05 -8.31
N LYS A 87 -2.26 -19.11 -9.15
CA LYS A 87 -3.07 -20.33 -8.94
C LYS A 87 -2.79 -21.02 -7.59
N LYS A 88 -1.62 -20.79 -6.97
CA LYS A 88 -1.14 -21.46 -5.76
C LYS A 88 -0.96 -20.51 -4.56
N ASP A 89 -0.88 -19.20 -4.77
CA ASP A 89 -0.67 -18.18 -3.73
C ASP A 89 -1.91 -17.28 -3.61
N PRO A 90 -2.57 -17.25 -2.42
CA PRO A 90 -3.75 -16.41 -2.20
C PRO A 90 -3.42 -14.93 -2.22
N GLY A 91 -2.15 -14.53 -2.17
CA GLY A 91 -1.63 -13.17 -2.16
C GLY A 91 -1.55 -12.58 -0.75
N ARG A 92 -1.03 -11.37 -0.65
CA ARG A 92 -0.88 -10.66 0.62
C ARG A 92 -0.87 -9.14 0.46
N ILE A 93 -1.12 -8.45 1.56
CA ILE A 93 -1.01 -6.99 1.67
C ILE A 93 0.22 -6.64 2.51
N TYR A 94 0.92 -5.59 2.09
CA TYR A 94 2.02 -4.98 2.83
C TYR A 94 1.62 -3.56 3.25
N VAL A 95 1.70 -3.23 4.53
CA VAL A 95 1.26 -1.92 5.07
C VAL A 95 2.38 -1.24 5.88
N TYR A 96 2.58 0.06 5.65
CA TYR A 96 3.65 0.83 6.31
C TYR A 96 3.19 1.61 7.56
N GLY A 97 1.90 1.92 7.72
CA GLY A 97 1.43 2.76 8.84
C GLY A 97 1.30 1.97 10.15
N GLU A 98 2.05 2.33 11.19
CA GLU A 98 2.06 1.59 12.48
C GLU A 98 0.67 1.31 13.08
N LYS A 99 -0.21 2.32 13.11
CA LYS A 99 -1.60 2.16 13.56
C LYS A 99 -2.35 1.12 12.72
N ASP A 100 -2.07 1.07 11.42
CA ASP A 100 -2.70 0.13 10.49
C ASP A 100 -2.17 -1.28 10.72
N GLN A 101 -0.87 -1.41 11.02
CA GLN A 101 -0.23 -2.69 11.37
C GLN A 101 -0.88 -3.28 12.62
N VAL A 102 -0.97 -2.48 13.69
CA VAL A 102 -1.56 -2.91 14.98
C VAL A 102 -3.03 -3.30 14.80
N LEU A 103 -3.82 -2.47 14.13
CA LEU A 103 -5.24 -2.76 13.93
C LEU A 103 -5.46 -4.02 13.07
N LEU A 104 -4.69 -4.18 11.98
CA LEU A 104 -4.82 -5.35 11.12
C LEU A 104 -4.35 -6.62 11.83
N ALA A 105 -3.29 -6.55 12.66
CA ALA A 105 -2.85 -7.67 13.49
C ALA A 105 -3.89 -8.07 14.54
N LEU A 106 -4.55 -7.10 15.17
CA LEU A 106 -5.58 -7.33 16.18
C LEU A 106 -6.86 -7.92 15.58
N VAL A 107 -7.34 -7.34 14.48
CA VAL A 107 -8.59 -7.74 13.85
C VAL A 107 -8.42 -9.03 13.05
N ASN A 108 -7.24 -9.23 12.46
CA ASN A 108 -6.89 -10.37 11.61
C ASN A 108 -7.89 -10.63 10.46
N ASP A 109 -8.57 -9.58 10.01
CA ASP A 109 -9.46 -9.58 8.86
C ASP A 109 -9.40 -8.21 8.19
N LEU A 110 -9.04 -8.19 6.91
CA LEU A 110 -8.88 -6.95 6.16
C LEU A 110 -10.22 -6.24 5.93
N LYS A 111 -11.35 -6.94 5.73
CA LYS A 111 -12.64 -6.27 5.54
C LYS A 111 -13.06 -5.53 6.81
N LEU A 112 -12.96 -6.20 7.96
CA LEU A 112 -13.30 -5.59 9.25
C LEU A 112 -12.33 -4.46 9.61
N PHE A 113 -11.04 -4.60 9.26
CA PHE A 113 -10.08 -3.50 9.34
C PHE A 113 -10.52 -2.28 8.51
N ILE A 114 -10.96 -2.49 7.27
CA ILE A 114 -11.42 -1.43 6.38
C ILE A 114 -12.68 -0.78 6.96
N ASP A 115 -13.64 -1.56 7.45
CA ASP A 115 -14.89 -1.05 8.01
C ASP A 115 -14.67 -0.24 9.31
N LYS A 116 -13.79 -0.70 10.19
CA LYS A 116 -13.40 0.05 11.40
C LYS A 116 -12.71 1.38 11.12
N LYS A 117 -12.15 1.57 9.93
CA LYS A 117 -11.53 2.84 9.51
C LYS A 117 -12.49 3.79 8.79
N LYS A 118 -13.66 3.31 8.37
CA LYS A 118 -14.73 4.14 7.79
C LYS A 118 -15.56 4.85 8.87
N THR A 119 -15.57 4.32 10.08
CA THR A 119 -16.26 4.85 11.27
C THR A 119 -15.39 5.89 11.95
#